data_AF-A0A8X8BN41-F1
#
_entry.id   AF-A0A8X8BN41-F1
#
_cell.length_a   1.000
_cell.length_b   1.000
_cell.length_c   1.000
_cell.angle_alpha   90.00
_cell.angle_beta   90.00
_cell.angle_gamma   90.00
#
_symmetry.space_group_name_H-M   'P 1'
#
loop_
_entity.id
_entity.type
_entity.pdbx_description
1 polymer ?
#
loop_
_entity_poly.entity_id
_entity_poly.type
_entity_poly.pdbx_seq_one_letter_code
_entity_poly.pdbx_strand_id
1 'polypeptide(L)'
;MSVPGIAAGVRVRVGTHTRPFKSLCSASLQDSAQEGVITRDIHRTFPAHDYFKDTGGDGQDSLYKICKAYSVYDEEIGYCQGQSFLAAVLLLHMPEEQAFCVLVKVMYDYGLRNLYRNNFEDLHCKFYQLERLLQVSGGGQDGRAEPGSHYQEQLPDLYAHFVALNLEAHMYASQWFLTLFTAKFPLCMVFHIIDLLLCEGMNIIFNVALALLKTSKEDLLQADFEGALKFFRVQLPKRYRAEENARRLMEQACNIKVPTKKLKKYEREYQAMRDSQLQQEDPIDRYKRENRRLQEASMRLEQENDDLAHELVTSKIALRNDLDQVSAALWAEDKADVLNKELLLTKQKLVETEDEKKRQEEETAQLKEVFRRELEKAEFEIKKTTAIIAEYKQICSQLSMRLEKQQVASKEELDIVKGKVMSCEHCSEVFSKEGTLQMPAVSRDNRDQDIDEEKESLKKQLREMELDLAQTKLQLVEAKCKIQELEHQRGVLMNEIQAAKNSWFSKTLNSIKTVTGAQAQTPAASPKEGM
;
A
#
# COMPACT_ATOMS: atom_id res chain seq x y z
N MET A 1 20.30 7.45 33.17
CA MET A 1 21.46 8.07 33.87
C MET A 1 20.92 9.24 34.67
N SER A 2 20.86 9.10 35.99
CA SER A 2 20.30 10.12 36.88
C SER A 2 21.38 11.16 37.16
N VAL A 3 21.21 12.40 36.71
CA VAL A 3 22.06 13.52 37.11
C VAL A 3 21.58 13.96 38.50
N PRO A 4 22.38 13.81 39.56
CA PRO A 4 22.01 14.28 40.89
C PRO A 4 22.23 15.80 40.92
N GLY A 5 21.17 16.59 40.69
CA GLY A 5 21.35 18.04 40.59
C GLY A 5 20.10 18.90 40.48
N ILE A 6 18.91 18.37 40.80
CA ILE A 6 17.79 19.24 41.19
C ILE A 6 17.45 18.88 42.63
N ALA A 7 18.08 19.61 43.55
CA ALA A 7 17.85 19.60 44.99
C ALA A 7 17.58 18.22 45.64
N ALA A 8 18.63 17.42 45.87
CA ALA A 8 18.59 16.21 46.71
C ALA A 8 18.30 16.50 48.23
N GLY A 9 17.66 17.62 48.57
CA GLY A 9 17.41 18.03 49.95
C GLY A 9 16.41 19.18 50.15
N VAL A 10 15.96 19.89 49.11
CA VAL A 10 14.94 20.93 49.28
C VAL A 10 13.56 20.28 49.28
N ARG A 11 13.02 20.05 50.49
CA ARG A 11 11.64 19.60 50.67
C ARG A 11 10.71 20.76 50.32
N VAL A 12 10.39 20.94 49.04
CA VAL A 12 9.37 21.89 48.58
C VAL A 12 8.05 21.45 49.22
N ARG A 13 7.57 22.19 50.22
CA ARG A 13 6.25 21.93 50.82
C ARG A 13 5.20 22.26 49.77
N VAL A 14 4.60 21.23 49.18
CA VAL A 14 3.41 21.35 48.34
C VAL A 14 2.27 21.80 49.26
N GLY A 15 1.95 23.10 49.23
CA GLY A 15 0.88 23.69 50.04
C GLY A 15 -0.51 23.26 49.55
N THR A 16 -1.49 23.35 50.45
CA THR A 16 -2.89 22.87 50.32
C THR A 16 -3.77 23.66 49.32
N HIS A 17 -3.21 24.47 48.42
CA HIS A 17 -3.97 25.38 47.54
C HIS A 17 -3.92 25.04 46.04
N THR A 18 -3.28 23.94 45.64
CA THR A 18 -3.30 23.52 44.24
C THR A 18 -4.60 22.78 43.92
N ARG A 19 -5.36 23.26 42.91
CA ARG A 19 -6.32 22.40 42.20
C ARG A 19 -5.58 21.11 41.81
N PRO A 20 -6.13 19.91 42.08
CA PRO A 20 -5.40 18.67 41.83
C PRO A 20 -4.96 18.59 40.37
N PHE A 21 -3.70 18.30 40.10
CA PHE A 21 -3.17 18.18 38.72
C PHE A 21 -4.03 17.22 37.88
N LYS A 22 -4.43 16.08 38.46
CA LYS A 22 -5.35 15.12 37.83
C LYS A 22 -6.71 15.74 37.45
N SER A 23 -7.23 16.65 38.26
CA SER A 23 -8.47 17.37 37.97
C SER A 23 -8.30 18.38 36.84
N LEU A 24 -7.11 18.98 36.69
CA LEU A 24 -6.79 19.90 35.60
C LEU A 24 -6.59 19.13 34.29
N CYS A 25 -5.91 17.99 34.31
CA CYS A 25 -5.79 17.11 33.14
C CYS A 25 -7.15 16.56 32.68
N SER A 26 -8.07 16.25 33.61
CA SER A 26 -9.42 15.84 33.26
C SER A 26 -10.30 17.00 32.77
N ALA A 27 -10.13 18.20 33.35
CA ALA A 27 -10.80 19.41 32.87
C ALA A 27 -10.23 19.90 31.52
N SER A 28 -8.98 19.57 31.21
CA SER A 28 -8.33 19.87 29.93
C SER A 28 -8.81 19.01 28.76
N LEU A 29 -9.90 18.26 28.91
CA LEU A 29 -10.71 17.82 27.77
C LEU A 29 -11.45 18.99 27.09
N GLN A 30 -11.49 20.17 27.72
CA GLN A 30 -11.79 21.42 27.04
C GLN A 30 -10.54 21.91 26.29
N ASP A 31 -10.68 22.23 25.01
CA ASP A 31 -9.61 22.72 24.15
C ASP A 31 -8.94 23.95 24.79
N SER A 32 -7.63 23.90 25.01
CA SER A 32 -6.91 25.11 25.40
C SER A 32 -6.81 26.00 24.16
N ALA A 33 -7.22 27.27 24.27
CA ALA A 33 -7.09 28.24 23.18
C ALA A 33 -5.63 28.40 22.69
N GLN A 34 -4.66 27.90 23.46
CA GLN A 34 -3.22 28.01 23.20
C GLN A 34 -2.58 26.69 22.75
N GLU A 35 -3.35 25.67 22.38
CA GLU A 35 -2.80 24.36 21.97
C GLU A 35 -1.78 24.46 20.84
N GLY A 36 -2.06 25.25 19.79
CA GLY A 36 -1.11 25.45 18.70
C GLY A 36 0.22 26.05 19.14
N VAL A 37 0.19 26.97 20.11
CA VAL A 37 1.39 27.60 20.68
C VAL A 37 2.18 26.60 21.53
N ILE A 38 1.49 25.82 22.36
CA ILE A 38 2.09 24.79 23.22
C ILE A 38 2.78 23.72 22.37
N THR A 39 2.10 23.16 21.37
CA THR A 39 2.64 22.12 20.49
C THR A 39 3.88 22.60 19.75
N ARG A 40 3.87 23.83 19.22
CA ARG A 40 5.03 24.43 18.55
C ARG A 40 6.23 24.58 19.48
N ASP A 41 5.99 24.91 20.75
CA ASP A 41 7.05 25.02 21.75
C ASP A 41 7.63 23.66 22.14
N ILE A 42 6.80 22.64 22.29
CA ILE A 42 7.25 21.27 22.61
C ILE A 42 8.18 20.73 21.52
N HIS A 43 7.83 20.88 20.24
CA HIS A 43 8.67 20.41 19.12
C HIS A 43 10.07 21.04 19.10
N ARG A 44 10.26 22.23 19.68
CA ARG A 44 11.57 22.90 19.78
C ARG A 44 12.21 22.78 21.17
N THR A 45 11.59 22.10 22.12
CA THR A 45 12.09 21.96 23.50
C THR A 45 12.99 20.74 23.63
N PHE A 46 14.30 20.97 23.72
CA PHE A 46 15.33 19.93 23.83
C PHE A 46 15.14 18.74 22.85
N PRO A 47 14.94 18.99 21.53
CA PRO A 47 14.55 17.95 20.57
C PRO A 47 15.62 16.87 20.35
N ALA A 48 16.86 17.13 20.75
CA ALA A 48 17.97 16.16 20.68
C ALA A 48 18.16 15.37 21.98
N HIS A 49 17.38 15.63 23.03
CA HIS A 49 17.48 14.92 24.30
C HIS A 49 16.70 13.60 24.23
N ASP A 50 17.28 12.49 24.72
CA ASP A 50 16.71 11.14 24.58
C ASP A 50 15.27 11.01 25.08
N TYR A 51 14.90 11.77 26.11
CA TYR A 51 13.55 11.75 26.67
C TYR A 51 12.51 12.52 25.83
N PHE A 52 12.93 13.49 25.01
CA PHE A 52 12.03 14.39 24.26
C PHE A 52 12.14 14.26 22.73
N LYS A 53 13.07 13.42 22.23
CA LYS A 53 13.35 13.29 20.80
C LYS A 53 12.24 12.64 19.99
N ASP A 54 11.46 11.75 20.61
CA ASP A 54 10.43 10.98 19.92
C ASP A 54 9.10 11.75 19.90
N THR A 55 8.63 12.10 18.70
CA THR A 55 7.33 12.77 18.52
C THR A 55 6.20 11.86 19.01
N GLY A 56 5.41 12.35 19.96
CA GLY A 56 4.37 11.54 20.61
C GLY A 56 4.89 10.50 21.60
N GLY A 57 6.18 10.55 21.96
CA GLY A 57 6.73 9.77 23.06
C GLY A 57 6.32 10.32 24.43
N ASP A 58 6.49 9.50 25.47
CA ASP A 58 6.06 9.80 26.84
C ASP A 58 6.55 11.16 27.36
N GLY A 59 7.79 11.55 27.04
CA GLY A 59 8.34 12.82 27.48
C GLY A 59 7.65 14.04 26.85
N GLN A 60 7.31 13.99 25.56
CA GLN A 60 6.56 15.06 24.90
C GLN A 60 5.10 15.10 25.38
N ASP A 61 4.48 13.94 25.59
CA ASP A 61 3.10 13.83 26.11
C ASP A 61 2.99 14.38 27.54
N SER A 62 3.87 13.98 28.45
CA SER A 62 3.93 14.55 29.80
C SER A 62 4.19 16.06 29.79
N LEU A 63 5.07 16.54 28.91
CA LEU A 63 5.34 17.97 28.77
C LEU A 63 4.11 18.73 28.26
N TYR A 64 3.38 18.16 27.31
CA TYR A 64 2.12 18.71 26.81
C TYR A 64 1.08 18.81 27.92
N LYS A 65 0.89 17.75 28.71
CA LYS A 65 -0.05 17.75 29.85
C LYS A 65 0.29 18.83 30.87
N ILE A 66 1.57 18.98 31.24
CA ILE A 66 1.99 20.01 32.19
C ILE A 66 1.71 21.42 31.65
N CYS A 67 2.11 21.71 30.41
CA CYS A 67 1.91 23.02 29.78
C CYS A 67 0.42 23.35 29.60
N LYS A 68 -0.39 22.38 29.16
CA LYS A 68 -1.83 22.52 29.02
C LYS A 68 -2.53 22.69 30.37
N ALA A 69 -2.15 21.91 31.38
CA ALA A 69 -2.68 22.08 32.74
C ALA A 69 -2.34 23.46 33.30
N TYR A 70 -1.13 23.98 33.04
CA TYR A 70 -0.75 25.32 33.46
C TYR A 70 -1.56 26.40 32.74
N SER A 71 -1.79 26.27 31.43
CA SER A 71 -2.56 27.25 30.65
C SER A 71 -4.00 27.42 31.17
N VAL A 72 -4.59 26.35 31.70
CA VAL A 72 -5.92 26.36 32.32
C VAL A 72 -5.86 26.82 33.78
N TYR A 73 -4.76 26.55 34.48
CA TYR A 73 -4.59 26.93 35.88
C TYR A 73 -4.41 28.45 36.07
N ASP A 74 -3.56 29.08 35.24
CA ASP A 74 -3.32 30.52 35.27
C ASP A 74 -4.18 31.22 34.21
N GLU A 75 -5.46 31.42 34.53
CA GLU A 75 -6.46 32.02 33.62
C GLU A 75 -6.11 33.44 33.15
N GLU A 76 -5.18 34.12 33.83
CA GLU A 76 -4.82 35.51 33.52
C GLU A 76 -3.77 35.62 32.42
N ILE A 77 -2.67 34.86 32.52
CA ILE A 77 -1.58 34.91 31.52
C ILE A 77 -1.55 33.68 30.61
N GLY A 78 -2.21 32.59 31.01
CA GLY A 78 -2.17 31.31 30.31
C GLY A 78 -0.76 30.75 30.15
N TYR A 79 -0.58 29.98 29.08
CA TYR A 79 0.73 29.47 28.65
C TYR A 79 1.58 30.61 28.09
N CYS A 80 2.80 30.73 28.62
CA CYS A 80 3.77 31.71 28.15
C CYS A 80 4.79 31.08 27.19
N GLN A 81 5.08 31.75 26.08
CA GLN A 81 6.05 31.24 25.09
C GLN A 81 7.42 31.02 25.74
N GLY A 82 7.98 29.82 25.56
CA GLY A 82 9.23 29.37 26.14
C GLY A 82 9.10 28.71 27.52
N GLN A 83 7.92 28.66 28.12
CA GLN A 83 7.68 28.01 29.42
C GLN A 83 7.91 26.49 29.36
N SER A 84 7.71 25.87 28.19
CA SER A 84 8.00 24.45 27.95
C SER A 84 9.43 24.06 28.32
N PHE A 85 10.42 24.94 28.15
CA PHE A 85 11.81 24.65 28.49
C PHE A 85 12.02 24.51 30.00
N LEU A 86 11.36 25.37 30.80
CA LEU A 86 11.38 25.25 32.26
C LEU A 86 10.64 23.99 32.72
N ALA A 87 9.45 23.73 32.16
CA ALA A 87 8.68 22.53 32.47
C ALA A 87 9.46 21.25 32.15
N ALA A 88 10.16 21.21 31.02
CA ALA A 88 11.01 20.09 30.62
C ALA A 88 12.18 19.87 31.59
N VAL A 89 12.85 20.94 32.03
CA VAL A 89 13.96 20.85 33.01
C VAL A 89 13.48 20.24 34.33
N LEU A 90 12.30 20.63 34.81
CA LEU A 90 11.69 20.05 36.01
C LEU A 90 11.32 18.57 35.77
N LEU A 91 10.67 18.26 34.65
CA LEU A 91 10.23 16.91 34.30
C LEU A 91 11.39 15.91 34.15
N LEU A 92 12.59 16.37 33.79
CA LEU A 92 13.79 15.51 33.77
C LEU A 92 14.23 15.01 35.15
N HIS A 93 13.75 15.62 36.24
CA HIS A 93 14.19 15.32 37.60
C HIS A 93 13.08 14.87 38.55
N MET A 94 11.82 15.02 38.16
CA MET A 94 10.68 14.62 38.98
C MET A 94 9.50 14.17 38.13
N PRO A 95 8.59 13.33 38.69
CA PRO A 95 7.38 12.92 38.01
C PRO A 95 6.50 14.08 37.56
N GLU A 96 5.67 13.84 36.54
CA GLU A 96 4.80 14.82 35.90
C GLU A 96 4.02 15.72 36.87
N GLU A 97 3.34 15.13 37.85
CA GLU A 97 2.54 15.87 38.85
C GLU A 97 3.41 16.78 39.73
N GLN A 98 4.61 16.32 40.11
CA GLN A 98 5.53 17.11 40.92
C GLN A 98 6.12 18.25 40.09
N ALA A 99 6.45 18.01 38.83
CA ALA A 99 6.96 19.01 37.91
C ALA A 99 5.94 20.15 37.72
N PHE A 100 4.66 19.82 37.57
CA PHE A 100 3.58 20.79 37.56
C PHE A 100 3.51 21.61 38.86
N CYS A 101 3.53 20.94 40.03
CA CYS A 101 3.49 21.65 41.31
C CYS A 101 4.67 22.62 41.49
N VAL A 102 5.88 22.21 41.13
CA VAL A 102 7.06 23.07 41.21
C VAL A 102 6.99 24.19 40.18
N LEU A 103 6.49 23.94 38.96
CA LEU A 103 6.27 24.98 37.95
C LEU A 103 5.31 26.07 38.48
N VAL A 104 4.18 25.68 39.07
CA VAL A 104 3.25 26.62 39.71
C VAL A 104 3.93 27.43 40.80
N LYS A 105 4.78 26.80 41.62
CA LYS A 105 5.55 27.51 42.66
C LYS A 105 6.53 28.50 42.06
N VAL A 106 7.29 28.15 41.03
CA VAL A 106 8.22 29.08 40.36
C VAL A 106 7.45 30.26 39.74
N MET A 107 6.29 29.99 39.13
CA MET A 107 5.48 31.01 38.51
C MET A 107 4.85 31.97 39.53
N TYR A 108 4.22 31.47 40.59
CA TYR A 108 3.50 32.28 41.57
C TYR A 108 4.37 32.73 42.76
N ASP A 109 4.99 31.80 43.48
CA ASP A 109 5.69 32.08 44.73
C ASP A 109 7.04 32.76 44.48
N TYR A 110 7.76 32.36 43.43
CA TYR A 110 9.01 33.03 43.03
C TYR A 110 8.75 34.24 42.12
N GLY A 111 7.52 34.41 41.62
CA GLY A 111 7.08 35.60 40.90
C GLY A 111 7.52 35.67 39.44
N LEU A 112 7.89 34.55 38.80
CA LEU A 112 8.24 34.53 37.38
C LEU A 112 7.06 35.01 36.50
N ARG A 113 5.81 34.70 36.89
CA ARG A 113 4.61 35.10 36.14
C ARG A 113 4.45 36.62 36.03
N ASN A 114 4.96 37.39 37.00
CA ASN A 114 4.83 38.85 37.00
C ASN A 114 5.60 39.48 35.84
N LEU A 115 6.67 38.84 35.35
CA LEU A 115 7.43 39.31 34.19
C LEU A 115 6.61 39.31 32.89
N TYR A 116 5.53 38.53 32.82
CA TYR A 116 4.65 38.43 31.65
C TYR A 116 3.41 39.33 31.74
N ARG A 117 3.13 39.92 32.91
CA ARG A 117 1.94 40.76 33.13
C ARG A 117 2.16 42.17 32.59
N ASN A 118 1.05 42.90 32.41
CA ASN A 118 1.02 44.33 32.07
C ASN A 118 1.95 44.70 30.90
N ASN A 119 1.95 43.90 29.83
CA ASN A 119 2.81 44.11 28.67
C ASN A 119 4.31 44.16 29.05
N PHE A 120 4.76 43.20 29.86
CA PHE A 120 6.16 43.00 30.28
C PHE A 120 6.75 44.14 31.13
N GLU A 121 5.92 44.86 31.88
CA GLU A 121 6.36 46.01 32.68
C GLU A 121 7.47 45.63 33.69
N ASP A 122 7.25 44.55 34.46
CA ASP A 122 8.23 44.07 35.43
C ASP A 122 9.52 43.60 34.76
N LEU A 123 9.43 43.04 33.55
CA LEU A 123 10.60 42.62 32.76
C LEU A 123 11.42 43.84 32.32
N HIS A 124 10.77 44.90 31.83
CA HIS A 124 11.45 46.16 31.51
C HIS A 124 12.12 46.77 32.74
N CYS A 125 11.50 46.66 33.91
CA CYS A 125 12.14 47.03 35.17
C CYS A 125 13.41 46.17 35.43
N LYS A 126 13.38 44.85 35.17
CA LYS A 126 14.57 43.99 35.29
C LYS A 126 15.69 44.40 34.32
N PHE A 127 15.37 44.79 33.09
CA PHE A 127 16.36 45.32 32.14
C PHE A 127 17.03 46.59 32.68
N TYR A 128 16.23 47.54 33.17
CA TYR A 128 16.76 48.75 33.78
C TYR A 128 17.67 48.43 34.99
N GLN A 129 17.26 47.51 35.86
CA GLN A 129 18.07 47.06 36.99
C GLN A 129 19.40 46.46 36.53
N LEU A 130 19.39 45.61 35.50
CA LEU A 130 20.61 44.99 34.95
C LEU A 130 21.56 46.06 34.39
N GLU A 131 21.04 47.01 33.60
CA GLU A 131 21.82 48.11 33.04
C GLU A 131 22.43 49.00 34.13
N ARG A 132 21.68 49.31 35.20
CA ARG A 132 22.20 50.07 36.34
C ARG A 132 23.25 49.29 37.13
N LEU A 133 23.11 47.98 37.24
CA LEU A 133 24.13 47.12 37.85
C LEU A 133 25.43 47.08 37.03
N LEU A 134 25.35 47.18 35.70
CA LEU A 134 26.52 47.31 34.82
C LEU A 134 27.16 48.69 34.93
N GLN A 135 26.34 49.74 34.95
CA GLN A 135 26.78 51.14 34.92
C GLN A 135 27.46 51.61 36.20
N VAL A 136 26.86 51.33 37.37
CA VAL A 136 27.38 51.88 38.62
C VAL A 136 28.78 51.31 38.81
N SER A 137 29.80 52.13 38.95
CA SER A 137 31.07 51.70 39.50
C SER A 137 30.86 51.64 41.01
N GLY A 138 31.38 50.63 41.69
CA GLY A 138 31.24 50.64 43.15
C GLY A 138 31.87 51.95 43.64
N GLY A 139 31.06 52.75 44.33
CA GLY A 139 31.41 54.09 44.72
C GLY A 139 30.21 54.66 45.43
N GLY A 140 30.27 54.68 46.75
CA GLY A 140 29.33 55.48 47.53
C GLY A 140 29.39 56.92 47.06
N GLN A 141 28.28 57.63 47.19
CA GLN A 141 28.19 59.06 46.90
C GLN A 141 29.10 59.90 47.81
N ASP A 142 29.68 59.28 48.84
CA ASP A 142 30.78 59.80 49.63
C ASP A 142 32.09 59.18 49.11
N GLY A 143 32.95 59.97 48.48
CA GLY A 143 34.26 59.58 47.93
C GLY A 143 35.30 59.10 48.95
N ARG A 144 34.88 58.38 50.00
CA ARG A 144 35.75 57.64 50.91
C ARG A 144 35.76 56.19 50.48
N ALA A 145 36.67 55.87 49.57
CA ALA A 145 37.12 54.51 49.40
C ALA A 145 37.84 54.09 50.69
N GLU A 146 37.26 53.15 51.45
CA GLU A 146 37.98 52.43 52.50
C GLU A 146 39.15 51.67 51.84
N PRO A 147 40.41 52.00 52.17
CA PRO A 147 41.55 51.30 51.62
C PRO A 147 41.60 49.89 52.21
N GLY A 148 41.24 48.90 51.39
CA GLY A 148 41.21 47.48 51.78
C GLY A 148 39.99 46.70 51.30
N SER A 149 38.94 47.36 50.78
CA SER A 149 37.81 46.66 50.17
C SER A 149 38.10 46.37 48.68
N HIS A 150 38.58 45.17 48.37
CA HIS A 150 38.73 44.63 47.00
C HIS A 150 37.37 44.41 46.26
N TYR A 151 36.31 45.14 46.64
CA TYR A 151 34.94 44.94 46.19
C TYR A 151 34.50 46.05 45.24
N GLN A 152 35.14 46.18 44.08
CA GLN A 152 34.80 47.25 43.16
C GLN A 152 35.20 46.98 41.70
N GLU A 153 34.60 45.96 41.09
CA GLU A 153 34.69 45.77 39.65
C GLU A 153 33.31 45.48 39.07
N GLN A 154 32.53 46.55 38.93
CA GLN A 154 31.39 46.60 38.01
C GLN A 154 31.93 46.84 36.59
N LEU A 155 31.10 46.75 35.54
CA LEU A 155 31.51 46.72 34.13
C LEU A 155 31.17 48.04 33.39
N PRO A 156 31.66 49.21 33.84
CA PRO A 156 31.25 50.50 33.29
C PRO A 156 31.72 50.72 31.85
N ASP A 157 32.87 50.13 31.48
CA ASP A 157 33.41 50.13 30.13
C ASP A 157 32.55 49.32 29.16
N LEU A 158 32.11 48.12 29.59
CA LEU A 158 31.15 47.32 28.82
C LEU A 158 29.81 48.05 28.66
N TYR A 159 29.32 48.69 29.72
CA TYR A 159 28.10 49.50 29.66
C TYR A 159 28.25 50.67 28.68
N ALA A 160 29.35 51.43 28.75
CA ALA A 160 29.62 52.54 27.84
C ALA A 160 29.69 52.07 26.37
N HIS A 161 30.30 50.90 26.12
CA HIS A 161 30.33 50.28 24.79
C HIS A 161 28.92 49.91 24.30
N PHE A 162 28.09 49.29 25.14
CA PHE A 162 26.72 48.96 24.77
C PHE A 162 25.88 50.20 24.48
N VAL A 163 26.04 51.27 25.26
CA VAL A 163 25.39 52.56 24.99
C VAL A 163 25.87 53.13 23.65
N ALA A 164 27.18 53.09 23.35
CA ALA A 164 27.71 53.56 22.07
C ALA A 164 27.18 52.76 20.87
N LEU A 165 26.89 51.47 21.04
CA LEU A 165 26.29 50.61 20.03
C LEU A 165 24.77 50.68 19.96
N ASN A 166 24.10 51.42 20.84
CA ASN A 166 22.64 51.35 21.06
C ASN A 166 22.14 49.92 21.32
N LEU A 167 22.93 49.14 22.06
CA LEU A 167 22.61 47.76 22.41
C LEU A 167 21.91 47.71 23.78
N GLU A 168 20.58 47.62 23.76
CA GLU A 168 19.76 47.58 24.96
C GLU A 168 19.61 46.16 25.55
N ALA A 169 19.39 46.06 26.86
CA ALA A 169 19.27 44.77 27.55
C ALA A 169 18.13 43.88 27.03
N HIS A 170 17.04 44.47 26.53
CA HIS A 170 15.91 43.71 25.98
C HIS A 170 16.31 42.85 24.76
N MET A 171 17.34 43.27 24.01
CA MET A 171 17.78 42.60 22.78
C MET A 171 18.50 41.27 23.04
N TYR A 172 19.12 41.10 24.22
CA TYR A 172 19.90 39.90 24.55
C TYR A 172 19.45 39.18 25.84
N ALA A 173 18.87 39.90 26.81
CA ALA A 173 18.56 39.35 28.13
C ALA A 173 17.09 38.89 28.29
N SER A 174 16.20 39.16 27.33
CA SER A 174 14.78 38.78 27.44
C SER A 174 14.58 37.30 27.79
N GLN A 175 15.26 36.40 27.07
CA GLN A 175 15.16 34.96 27.33
C GLN A 175 15.85 34.53 28.63
N TRP A 176 16.84 35.29 29.11
CA TRP A 176 17.53 34.98 30.36
C TRP A 176 16.57 35.10 31.55
N PHE A 177 15.76 36.15 31.57
CA PHE A 177 14.75 36.37 32.61
C PHE A 177 13.51 35.52 32.41
N LEU A 178 12.92 35.54 31.21
CA LEU A 178 11.64 34.87 30.96
C LEU A 178 11.74 33.34 31.04
N THR A 179 12.85 32.77 30.53
CA THR A 179 13.03 31.32 30.49
C THR A 179 14.01 30.82 31.55
N LEU A 180 14.52 31.69 32.42
CA LEU A 180 15.54 31.32 33.42
C LEU A 180 16.75 30.61 32.77
N PHE A 181 17.18 31.12 31.62
CA PHE A 181 18.25 30.57 30.76
C PHE A 181 17.97 29.21 30.08
N THR A 182 16.84 28.56 30.36
CA THR A 182 16.51 27.20 29.89
C THR A 182 16.41 27.07 28.37
N ALA A 183 16.08 28.15 27.64
CA ALA A 183 15.84 28.09 26.20
C ALA A 183 17.11 28.02 25.32
N LYS A 184 18.25 28.47 25.83
CA LYS A 184 19.49 28.62 25.02
C LYS A 184 20.72 27.99 25.65
N PHE A 185 20.79 27.90 26.97
CA PHE A 185 21.98 27.40 27.65
C PHE A 185 21.95 25.88 27.85
N PRO A 186 23.11 25.22 27.93
CA PRO A 186 23.19 23.77 28.15
C PRO A 186 22.56 23.33 29.46
N LEU A 187 21.96 22.12 29.47
CA LEU A 187 21.24 21.57 30.61
C LEU A 187 22.06 21.52 31.90
N CYS A 188 23.35 21.15 31.82
CA CYS A 188 24.24 21.11 33.00
C CYS A 188 24.35 22.47 33.71
N MET A 189 24.42 23.57 32.97
CA MET A 189 24.41 24.92 33.54
C MET A 189 23.03 25.28 34.08
N VAL A 190 21.98 24.97 33.33
CA VAL A 190 20.61 25.30 33.69
C VAL A 190 20.18 24.63 35.00
N PHE A 191 20.58 23.38 35.25
CA PHE A 191 20.26 22.68 36.51
C PHE A 191 20.81 23.42 37.72
N HIS A 192 22.06 23.88 37.68
CA HIS A 192 22.64 24.70 38.75
C HIS A 192 21.91 26.04 38.94
N ILE A 193 21.46 26.67 37.84
CA ILE A 193 20.67 27.90 37.93
C ILE A 193 19.35 27.63 38.65
N ILE A 194 18.66 26.54 38.33
CA ILE A 194 17.40 26.17 38.99
C ILE A 194 17.63 25.82 40.47
N ASP A 195 18.72 25.11 40.81
CA ASP A 195 19.09 24.86 42.21
C ASP A 195 19.24 26.17 43.01
N LEU A 196 20.03 27.11 42.49
CA LEU A 196 20.26 28.39 43.13
C LEU A 196 19.01 29.26 43.16
N LEU A 197 18.19 29.22 42.10
CA LEU A 197 16.91 29.92 42.05
C LEU A 197 15.98 29.44 43.15
N LEU A 198 15.81 28.13 43.30
CA LEU A 198 14.92 27.55 44.30
C LEU A 198 15.43 27.81 45.72
N CYS A 199 16.74 27.97 45.91
CA CYS A 199 17.35 28.26 47.20
C CYS A 199 17.34 29.77 47.57
N GLU A 200 17.80 30.64 46.65
CA GLU A 200 18.06 32.06 46.92
C GLU A 200 17.02 33.03 46.31
N GLY A 201 16.19 32.53 45.38
CA GLY A 201 15.14 33.29 44.72
C GLY A 201 15.54 33.93 43.38
N MET A 202 14.61 34.70 42.78
CA MET A 202 14.76 35.28 41.43
C MET A 202 15.97 36.20 41.23
N ASN A 203 16.56 36.73 42.31
CA ASN A 203 17.71 37.63 42.19
C ASN A 203 18.94 36.93 41.61
N ILE A 204 19.04 35.60 41.70
CA ILE A 204 20.15 34.84 41.11
C ILE A 204 20.27 35.06 39.60
N ILE A 205 19.17 35.40 38.92
CA ILE A 205 19.19 35.69 37.48
C ILE A 205 20.07 36.90 37.17
N PHE A 206 20.10 37.92 38.05
CA PHE A 206 21.04 39.03 37.93
C PHE A 206 22.49 38.59 38.14
N ASN A 207 22.74 37.76 39.15
CA ASN A 207 24.07 37.25 39.45
C ASN A 207 24.65 36.49 38.25
N VAL A 208 23.86 35.59 37.66
CA VAL A 208 24.27 34.81 36.49
C VAL A 208 24.44 35.70 35.26
N ALA A 209 23.53 36.65 35.02
CA ALA A 209 23.66 37.60 33.90
C ALA A 209 24.94 38.43 34.01
N LEU A 210 25.26 38.94 35.20
CA LEU A 210 26.49 39.70 35.46
C LEU A 210 27.74 38.83 35.32
N ALA A 211 27.71 37.57 35.78
CA ALA A 211 28.82 36.64 35.62
C ALA A 211 29.09 36.33 34.14
N LEU A 212 28.04 36.14 33.34
CA LEU A 212 28.12 35.91 31.89
C LEU A 212 28.75 37.10 31.17
N LEU A 213 28.30 38.31 31.49
CA LEU A 213 28.82 39.56 30.91
C LEU A 213 30.25 39.82 31.36
N LYS A 214 30.59 39.57 32.63
CA LYS A 214 31.94 39.73 33.17
C LYS A 214 32.93 38.79 32.49
N THR A 215 32.55 37.51 32.34
CA THR A 215 33.41 36.49 31.72
C THR A 215 33.62 36.73 30.22
N SER A 216 32.67 37.40 29.57
CA SER A 216 32.69 37.66 28.12
C SER A 216 33.06 39.09 27.76
N LYS A 217 33.52 39.88 28.74
CA LYS A 217 33.77 41.30 28.60
C LYS A 217 34.69 41.63 27.42
N GLU A 218 35.85 40.98 27.36
CA GLU A 218 36.86 41.24 26.33
C GLU A 218 36.35 40.95 24.91
N ASP A 219 35.59 39.87 24.74
CA ASP A 219 35.00 39.53 23.44
C ASP A 219 33.93 40.56 23.02
N LEU A 220 33.13 41.04 23.99
CA LEU A 220 32.05 41.97 23.75
C LEU A 220 32.54 43.40 23.47
N LEU A 221 33.66 43.83 24.09
CA LEU A 221 34.28 45.12 23.83
C LEU A 221 34.86 45.23 22.40
N GLN A 222 35.22 44.09 21.80
CA GLN A 222 35.74 44.03 20.43
C GLN A 222 34.64 43.88 19.38
N ALA A 223 33.41 43.58 19.80
CA ALA A 223 32.29 43.34 18.90
C ALA A 223 31.57 44.63 18.52
N ASP A 224 31.10 44.70 17.29
CA ASP A 224 30.09 45.67 16.85
C ASP A 224 28.68 45.19 17.22
N PHE A 225 27.64 45.94 16.83
CA PHE A 225 26.25 45.63 17.17
C PHE A 225 25.82 44.22 16.72
N GLU A 226 26.08 43.85 15.46
CA GLU A 226 25.72 42.53 14.94
C GLU A 226 26.57 41.42 15.56
N GLY A 227 27.87 41.67 15.73
CA GLY A 227 28.81 40.77 16.39
C GLY A 227 28.39 40.44 17.82
N ALA A 228 27.97 41.43 18.59
CA ALA A 228 27.50 41.26 19.97
C ALA A 228 26.24 40.39 20.03
N LEU A 229 25.24 40.65 19.18
CA LEU A 229 24.01 39.83 19.12
C LEU A 229 24.31 38.39 18.70
N LYS A 230 25.20 38.20 17.71
CA LYS A 230 25.66 36.87 17.27
C LYS A 230 26.42 36.14 18.38
N PHE A 231 27.24 36.86 19.14
CA PHE A 231 27.97 36.33 20.28
C PHE A 231 27.01 35.79 21.35
N PHE A 232 26.04 36.60 21.78
CA PHE A 232 25.03 36.19 22.77
C PHE A 232 24.20 34.99 22.32
N ARG A 233 23.83 34.95 21.03
CA ARG A 233 22.95 33.89 20.49
C ARG A 233 23.67 32.56 20.28
N VAL A 234 24.94 32.57 19.88
CA VAL A 234 25.63 31.37 19.38
C VAL A 234 26.86 31.01 20.19
N GLN A 235 27.75 31.98 20.45
CA GLN A 235 29.06 31.70 21.04
C GLN A 235 28.95 31.53 22.56
N LEU A 236 28.20 32.42 23.22
CA LEU A 236 28.06 32.43 24.67
C LEU A 236 27.50 31.11 25.22
N PRO A 237 26.38 30.54 24.70
CA PRO A 237 25.87 29.28 25.25
C PRO A 237 26.79 28.08 24.98
N LYS A 238 27.55 28.09 23.87
CA LYS A 238 28.50 27.02 23.53
C LYS A 238 29.63 26.89 24.55
N ARG A 239 30.06 27.99 25.17
CA ARG A 239 31.15 27.99 26.18
C ARG A 239 30.82 27.16 27.42
N TYR A 240 29.54 27.04 27.76
CA TYR A 240 29.08 26.37 28.97
C TYR A 240 28.55 24.95 28.74
N ARG A 241 28.90 24.32 27.60
CA ARG A 241 28.59 22.90 27.35
C ARG A 241 29.42 21.98 28.24
N ALA A 242 30.65 22.39 28.56
CA ALA A 242 31.50 21.69 29.50
C ALA A 242 31.06 22.01 30.93
N GLU A 243 30.87 20.96 31.74
CA GLU A 243 30.40 21.08 33.12
C GLU A 243 31.33 21.93 33.99
N GLU A 244 32.64 21.84 33.78
CA GLU A 244 33.65 22.65 34.48
C GLU A 244 33.42 24.16 34.29
N ASN A 245 33.14 24.58 33.05
CA ASN A 245 32.89 25.98 32.74
C ASN A 245 31.57 26.46 33.37
N ALA A 246 30.55 25.60 33.38
CA ALA A 246 29.28 25.90 34.04
C ALA A 246 29.47 26.06 35.55
N ARG A 247 30.19 25.14 36.21
CA ARG A 247 30.47 25.20 37.65
C ARG A 247 31.24 26.45 38.03
N ARG A 248 32.32 26.77 37.30
CA ARG A 248 33.10 27.99 37.51
C ARG A 248 32.27 29.26 37.34
N LEU A 249 31.35 29.29 36.36
CA LEU A 249 30.43 30.41 36.19
C LEU A 249 29.48 30.55 37.39
N MET A 250 28.95 29.45 37.93
CA MET A 250 28.07 29.47 39.10
C MET A 250 28.81 29.96 40.35
N GLU A 251 30.05 29.52 40.57
CA GLU A 251 30.91 30.04 41.65
C GLU A 251 31.14 31.55 41.52
N GLN A 252 31.39 32.02 40.30
CA GLN A 252 31.51 33.46 40.04
C GLN A 252 30.19 34.20 40.29
N ALA A 253 29.06 33.64 39.86
CA ALA A 253 27.74 34.24 40.08
C ALA A 253 27.42 34.38 41.58
N CYS A 254 27.69 33.35 42.39
CA CYS A 254 27.51 33.41 43.85
C CYS A 254 28.44 34.44 44.52
N ASN A 255 29.62 34.70 43.96
CA ASN A 255 30.55 35.72 44.46
C ASN A 255 30.14 37.15 44.09
N ILE A 256 29.31 37.33 43.06
CA ILE A 256 28.78 38.65 42.69
C ILE A 256 27.70 39.05 43.70
N LYS A 257 27.99 40.03 44.55
CA LYS A 257 27.00 40.57 45.49
C LYS A 257 26.04 41.50 44.74
N VAL A 258 24.78 41.09 44.65
CA VAL A 258 23.66 41.93 44.18
C VAL A 258 22.77 42.27 45.38
N PRO A 259 23.03 43.39 46.11
CA PRO A 259 22.26 43.71 47.30
C PRO A 259 20.80 44.00 46.95
N THR A 260 19.86 43.33 47.61
CA THR A 260 18.41 43.55 47.40
C THR A 260 18.00 45.01 47.62
N LYS A 261 18.71 45.73 48.51
CA LYS A 261 18.52 47.18 48.71
C LYS A 261 18.80 48.00 47.44
N LYS A 262 19.83 47.64 46.65
CA LYS A 262 20.14 48.31 45.38
C LYS A 262 19.08 48.01 44.34
N LEU A 263 18.66 46.74 44.19
CA LEU A 263 17.57 46.37 43.27
C LEU A 263 16.29 47.13 43.56
N LYS A 264 15.86 47.19 44.83
CA LYS A 264 14.68 47.97 45.26
C LYS A 264 14.83 49.47 45.01
N LYS A 265 16.06 50.01 45.09
CA LYS A 265 16.33 51.41 44.74
C LYS A 265 16.11 51.64 43.25
N TYR A 266 16.73 50.81 42.39
CA TYR A 266 16.58 50.91 40.93
C TYR A 266 15.16 50.66 40.46
N GLU A 267 14.41 49.81 41.15
CA GLU A 267 12.97 49.59 40.90
C GLU A 267 12.17 50.89 41.11
N ARG A 268 12.38 51.59 42.23
CA ARG A 268 11.74 52.89 42.50
C ARG A 268 12.17 53.96 41.50
N GLU A 269 13.45 53.99 41.14
CA GLU A 269 13.97 54.91 40.11
C GLU A 269 13.29 54.66 38.75
N TYR A 270 13.10 53.39 38.36
CA TYR A 270 12.39 53.02 37.14
C TYR A 270 10.91 53.42 37.19
N GLN A 271 10.20 53.11 38.28
CA GLN A 271 8.80 53.48 38.46
C GLN A 271 8.61 55.00 38.38
N ALA A 272 9.43 55.77 39.12
CA ALA A 272 9.37 57.23 39.08
C ALA A 272 9.64 57.80 37.68
N MET A 273 10.60 57.22 36.94
CA MET A 273 10.87 57.62 35.55
C MET A 273 9.67 57.33 34.65
N ARG A 274 9.04 56.16 34.78
CA ARG A 274 7.87 55.76 33.99
C ARG A 274 6.65 56.61 34.31
N ASP A 275 6.38 56.85 35.58
CA ASP A 275 5.28 57.72 36.03
C ASP A 275 5.47 59.15 35.51
N SER A 276 6.70 59.67 35.55
CA SER A 276 7.02 60.98 34.99
C SER A 276 6.83 61.03 33.48
N GLN A 277 7.25 59.99 32.74
CA GLN A 277 7.01 59.88 31.30
C GLN A 277 5.51 59.81 30.97
N LEU A 278 4.73 59.04 31.74
CA LEU A 278 3.28 58.94 31.57
C LEU A 278 2.56 60.25 31.89
N GLN A 279 3.06 61.04 32.84
CA GLN A 279 2.52 62.36 33.16
C GLN A 279 2.88 63.44 32.14
N GLN A 280 4.01 63.29 31.43
CA GLN A 280 4.42 64.21 30.36
C GLN A 280 3.76 63.89 29.01
N GLU A 281 3.25 62.67 28.82
CA GLU A 281 2.59 62.25 27.60
C GLU A 281 1.11 62.72 27.58
N ASP A 282 0.73 63.51 26.57
CA ASP A 282 -0.67 63.93 26.38
C ASP A 282 -1.55 62.67 26.26
N PRO A 283 -2.60 62.51 27.10
CA PRO A 283 -3.52 61.38 27.03
C PRO A 283 -4.05 61.11 25.61
N ILE A 284 -4.25 62.16 24.81
CA ILE A 284 -4.73 62.06 23.43
C ILE A 284 -3.68 61.37 22.54
N ASP A 285 -2.40 61.70 22.69
CA ASP A 285 -1.33 61.11 21.88
C ASP A 285 -1.03 59.67 22.29
N ARG A 286 -1.17 59.35 23.59
CA ARG A 286 -1.14 57.97 24.08
C ARG A 286 -2.25 57.13 23.45
N TYR A 287 -3.51 57.60 23.49
CA TYR A 287 -4.63 56.87 22.90
C TYR A 287 -4.53 56.76 21.38
N LYS A 288 -4.03 57.79 20.68
CA LYS A 288 -3.79 57.72 19.23
C LYS A 288 -2.73 56.68 18.87
N ARG A 289 -1.64 56.59 19.64
CA ARG A 289 -0.58 55.60 19.39
C ARG A 289 -1.07 54.19 19.67
N GLU A 290 -1.80 54.00 20.77
CA GLU A 290 -2.37 52.70 21.12
C GLU A 290 -3.41 52.25 20.10
N ASN A 291 -4.31 53.14 19.67
CA ASN A 291 -5.31 52.84 18.65
C ASN A 291 -4.66 52.50 17.31
N ARG A 292 -3.58 53.20 16.93
CA ARG A 292 -2.79 52.85 15.74
C ARG A 292 -2.15 51.45 15.87
N ARG A 293 -1.56 51.14 17.02
CA ARG A 293 -1.01 49.80 17.30
C ARG A 293 -2.08 48.71 17.23
N LEU A 294 -3.24 48.94 17.82
CA LEU A 294 -4.36 48.00 17.80
C LEU A 294 -4.90 47.81 16.38
N GLN A 295 -4.98 48.88 15.58
CA GLN A 295 -5.35 48.79 14.16
C GLN A 295 -4.33 47.99 13.35
N GLU A 296 -3.03 48.25 13.54
CA GLU A 296 -1.96 47.48 12.88
C GLU A 296 -1.96 46.00 13.29
N ALA A 297 -2.19 45.72 14.58
CA ALA A 297 -2.31 44.36 15.09
C ALA A 297 -3.56 43.65 14.55
N SER A 298 -4.70 44.34 14.50
CA SER A 298 -5.95 43.80 13.93
C SER A 298 -5.77 43.43 12.47
N MET A 299 -5.16 44.32 11.68
CA MET A 299 -4.90 44.09 10.27
C MET A 299 -3.93 42.93 10.04
N ARG A 300 -2.91 42.77 10.90
CA ARG A 300 -2.02 41.60 10.85
C ARG A 300 -2.71 40.30 11.21
N LEU A 301 -3.54 40.31 12.25
CA LEU A 301 -4.30 39.13 12.67
C LEU A 301 -5.33 38.72 11.62
N GLU A 302 -5.98 39.67 10.96
CA GLU A 302 -6.86 39.40 9.82
C GLU A 302 -6.09 38.74 8.68
N GLN A 303 -4.91 39.25 8.34
CA GLN A 303 -4.07 38.65 7.29
C GLN A 303 -3.58 37.24 7.66
N GLU A 304 -3.12 37.02 8.90
CA GLU A 304 -2.74 35.69 9.38
C GLU A 304 -3.93 34.72 9.39
N ASN A 305 -5.14 35.20 9.71
CA ASN A 305 -6.35 34.39 9.68
C ASN A 305 -6.75 34.02 8.24
N ASP A 306 -6.63 34.95 7.29
CA ASP A 306 -6.87 34.70 5.87
C ASP A 306 -5.85 33.71 5.30
N ASP A 307 -4.57 33.84 5.65
CA ASP A 307 -3.50 32.92 5.24
C ASP A 307 -3.75 31.50 5.81
N LEU A 308 -4.11 31.40 7.09
CA LEU A 308 -4.45 30.11 7.73
C LEU A 308 -5.70 29.48 7.12
N ALA A 309 -6.72 30.29 6.81
CA ALA A 309 -7.91 29.80 6.12
C ALA A 309 -7.56 29.26 4.72
N HIS A 310 -6.67 29.94 4.01
CA HIS A 310 -6.19 29.51 2.70
C HIS A 310 -5.38 28.21 2.79
N GLU A 311 -4.44 28.09 3.74
CA GLU A 311 -3.69 26.86 3.99
C GLU A 311 -4.62 25.69 4.37
N LEU A 312 -5.62 25.94 5.23
CA LEU A 312 -6.58 24.92 5.64
C LEU A 312 -7.40 24.40 4.46
N VAL A 313 -7.91 25.30 3.62
CA VAL A 313 -8.66 24.93 2.40
C VAL A 313 -7.76 24.15 1.45
N THR A 314 -6.51 24.59 1.26
CA THR A 314 -5.54 23.93 0.38
C THR A 314 -5.19 22.54 0.87
N SER A 315 -4.91 22.39 2.16
CA SER A 315 -4.63 21.11 2.81
C SER A 315 -5.84 20.17 2.74
N LYS A 316 -7.05 20.68 2.94
CA LYS A 316 -8.30 19.90 2.81
C LYS A 316 -8.52 19.40 1.38
N ILE A 317 -8.22 20.21 0.36
CA ILE A 317 -8.30 19.79 -1.04
C ILE A 317 -7.25 18.71 -1.34
N ALA A 318 -6.01 18.89 -0.86
CA ALA A 318 -4.95 17.89 -1.02
C ALA A 318 -5.32 16.55 -0.38
N LEU A 319 -5.77 16.57 0.89
CA LEU A 319 -6.26 15.38 1.60
C LEU A 319 -7.41 14.69 0.87
N ARG A 320 -8.32 15.46 0.27
CA ARG A 320 -9.42 14.89 -0.51
C ARG A 320 -8.91 14.18 -1.75
N ASN A 321 -7.96 14.77 -2.47
CA ASN A 321 -7.35 14.15 -3.65
C ASN A 321 -6.58 12.87 -3.29
N ASP A 322 -5.86 12.88 -2.17
CA ASP A 322 -5.15 11.69 -1.68
C ASP A 322 -6.13 10.57 -1.30
N LEU A 323 -7.25 10.92 -0.65
CA LEU A 323 -8.31 9.96 -0.33
C LEU A 323 -8.93 9.36 -1.59
N ASP A 324 -9.19 10.18 -2.61
CA ASP A 324 -9.74 9.73 -3.89
C ASP A 324 -8.72 8.82 -4.62
N GLN A 325 -7.42 9.10 -4.55
CA GLN A 325 -6.36 8.21 -5.08
C GLN A 325 -6.30 6.87 -4.35
N VAL A 326 -6.34 6.87 -3.02
CA VAL A 326 -6.35 5.63 -2.22
C VAL A 326 -7.59 4.79 -2.53
N SER A 327 -8.76 5.42 -2.66
CA SER A 327 -9.99 4.73 -3.06
C SER A 327 -9.89 4.12 -4.46
N ALA A 328 -9.26 4.81 -5.41
CA ALA A 328 -9.04 4.28 -6.76
C ALA A 328 -8.05 3.11 -6.77
N ALA A 329 -7.01 3.17 -5.95
CA ALA A 329 -6.04 2.09 -5.79
C ALA A 329 -6.69 0.82 -5.20
N LEU A 330 -7.49 0.97 -4.14
CA LEU A 330 -8.25 -0.15 -3.55
C LEU A 330 -9.19 -0.80 -4.57
N TRP A 331 -9.92 0.00 -5.35
CA TRP A 331 -10.80 -0.54 -6.40
C TRP A 331 -10.01 -1.28 -7.50
N ALA A 332 -8.82 -0.81 -7.85
CA ALA A 332 -7.95 -1.49 -8.81
C ALA A 332 -7.42 -2.82 -8.26
N GLU A 333 -7.09 -2.89 -6.98
CA GLU A 333 -6.66 -4.11 -6.29
C GLU A 333 -7.78 -5.15 -6.24
N ASP A 334 -8.99 -4.77 -5.81
CA ASP A 334 -10.16 -5.65 -5.82
C ASP A 334 -10.45 -6.19 -7.23
N LYS A 335 -10.33 -5.34 -8.25
CA LYS A 335 -10.52 -5.76 -9.65
C LYS A 335 -9.42 -6.71 -10.12
N ALA A 336 -8.18 -6.50 -9.70
CA ALA A 336 -7.07 -7.40 -10.01
C ALA A 336 -7.29 -8.78 -9.38
N ASP A 337 -7.78 -8.85 -8.16
CA ASP A 337 -8.10 -10.11 -7.46
C ASP A 337 -9.22 -10.88 -8.16
N VAL A 338 -10.27 -10.20 -8.62
CA VAL A 338 -11.35 -10.81 -9.42
C VAL A 338 -10.79 -11.39 -10.72
N LEU A 339 -10.01 -10.61 -11.46
CA LEU A 339 -9.39 -11.06 -12.72
C LEU A 339 -8.43 -12.24 -12.50
N ASN A 340 -7.69 -12.25 -11.38
CA ASN A 340 -6.77 -13.34 -11.05
C ASN A 340 -7.53 -14.64 -10.73
N LYS A 341 -8.67 -14.52 -10.04
CA LYS A 341 -9.57 -15.66 -9.78
C LYS A 341 -10.19 -16.21 -11.07
N GLU A 342 -10.63 -15.35 -11.98
CA GLU A 342 -11.13 -15.74 -13.31
C GLU A 342 -10.05 -16.41 -14.16
N LEU A 343 -8.82 -15.86 -14.14
CA LEU A 343 -7.67 -16.44 -14.83
C LEU A 343 -7.36 -17.85 -14.32
N LEU A 344 -7.39 -18.05 -12.99
CA LEU A 344 -7.15 -19.35 -12.38
C LEU A 344 -8.20 -20.38 -12.82
N LEU A 345 -9.48 -20.01 -12.77
CA LEU A 345 -10.58 -20.86 -13.24
C LEU A 345 -10.45 -21.20 -14.73
N THR A 346 -10.03 -20.24 -15.55
CA THR A 346 -9.83 -20.44 -16.99
C THR A 346 -8.65 -21.38 -17.26
N LYS A 347 -7.54 -21.22 -16.53
CA LYS A 347 -6.40 -22.13 -16.60
C LYS A 347 -6.77 -23.56 -16.21
N GLN A 348 -7.56 -23.72 -15.15
CA GLN A 348 -8.01 -25.05 -14.71
C GLN A 348 -8.88 -25.73 -15.78
N LYS A 349 -9.83 -25.00 -16.36
CA LYS A 349 -10.65 -25.49 -17.48
C LYS A 349 -9.81 -25.85 -18.72
N LEU A 350 -8.76 -25.08 -19.00
CA LEU A 350 -7.85 -25.36 -20.10
C LEU A 350 -7.11 -26.69 -19.89
N VAL A 351 -6.59 -26.94 -18.69
CA VAL A 351 -5.94 -28.20 -18.34
C VAL A 351 -6.91 -29.37 -18.49
N GLU A 352 -8.13 -29.25 -17.94
CA GLU A 352 -9.17 -30.28 -18.08
C GLU A 352 -9.52 -30.58 -19.54
N THR A 353 -9.60 -29.55 -20.39
CA THR A 353 -9.87 -29.74 -21.82
C THR A 353 -8.67 -30.30 -22.59
N GLU A 354 -7.44 -29.98 -22.21
CA GLU A 354 -6.23 -30.58 -22.79
C GLU A 354 -6.11 -32.06 -22.43
N ASP A 355 -6.42 -32.44 -21.19
CA ASP A 355 -6.41 -33.84 -20.75
C ASP A 355 -7.53 -34.65 -21.43
N GLU A 356 -8.73 -34.07 -21.56
CA GLU A 356 -9.83 -34.66 -22.33
C GLU A 356 -9.44 -34.86 -23.79
N LYS A 357 -8.80 -33.85 -24.42
CA LYS A 357 -8.31 -33.94 -25.79
C LYS A 357 -7.28 -35.07 -25.93
N LYS A 358 -6.32 -35.18 -25.01
CA LYS A 358 -5.33 -36.28 -25.02
C LYS A 358 -6.01 -37.63 -24.93
N ARG A 359 -7.00 -37.78 -24.04
CA ARG A 359 -7.76 -39.03 -23.92
C ARG A 359 -8.48 -39.38 -25.23
N GLN A 360 -9.12 -38.40 -25.86
CA GLN A 360 -9.78 -38.61 -27.16
C GLN A 360 -8.78 -38.95 -28.28
N GLU A 361 -7.59 -38.34 -28.28
CA GLU A 361 -6.52 -38.69 -29.23
C GLU A 361 -6.03 -40.12 -29.03
N GLU A 362 -5.86 -40.57 -27.79
CA GLU A 362 -5.51 -41.96 -27.44
C GLU A 362 -6.59 -42.95 -27.85
N GLU A 363 -7.86 -42.68 -27.54
CA GLU A 363 -9.01 -43.50 -27.97
C GLU A 363 -9.08 -43.58 -29.49
N THR A 364 -8.87 -42.46 -30.19
CA THR A 364 -8.83 -42.42 -31.66
C THR A 364 -7.67 -43.23 -32.22
N ALA A 365 -6.49 -43.18 -31.59
CA ALA A 365 -5.33 -43.96 -32.00
C ALA A 365 -5.56 -45.47 -31.81
N GLN A 366 -6.16 -45.87 -30.68
CA GLN A 366 -6.55 -47.26 -30.43
C GLN A 366 -7.57 -47.74 -31.45
N LEU A 367 -8.59 -46.93 -31.74
CA LEU A 367 -9.61 -47.29 -32.72
C LEU A 367 -9.02 -47.44 -34.13
N LYS A 368 -8.12 -46.54 -34.54
CA LYS A 368 -7.36 -46.66 -35.80
C LYS A 368 -6.56 -47.95 -35.87
N GLU A 369 -5.91 -48.35 -34.78
CA GLU A 369 -5.14 -49.59 -34.69
C GLU A 369 -6.04 -50.83 -34.80
N VAL A 370 -7.21 -50.82 -34.16
CA VAL A 370 -8.21 -51.90 -34.28
C VAL A 370 -8.70 -52.00 -35.73
N PHE A 371 -9.09 -50.88 -36.35
CA PHE A 371 -9.52 -50.88 -37.76
C PHE A 371 -8.41 -51.38 -38.68
N ARG A 372 -7.15 -50.97 -38.46
CA ARG A 372 -6.01 -51.45 -39.24
C ARG A 372 -5.87 -52.97 -39.17
N ARG A 373 -5.94 -53.55 -37.97
CA ARG A 373 -5.86 -55.01 -37.78
C ARG A 373 -7.00 -55.77 -38.47
N GLU A 374 -8.23 -55.28 -38.34
CA GLU A 374 -9.38 -55.90 -39.01
C GLU A 374 -9.29 -55.80 -40.53
N LEU A 375 -8.75 -54.70 -41.05
CA LEU A 375 -8.52 -54.50 -42.48
C LEU A 375 -7.42 -55.44 -43.00
N GLU A 376 -6.31 -55.58 -42.27
CA GLU A 376 -5.23 -56.55 -42.59
C GLU A 376 -5.75 -58.01 -42.57
N LYS A 377 -6.61 -58.38 -41.61
CA LYS A 377 -7.26 -59.70 -41.58
C LYS A 377 -8.18 -59.92 -42.78
N ALA A 378 -9.02 -58.93 -43.11
CA ALA A 378 -9.92 -59.01 -44.25
C ALA A 378 -9.14 -59.14 -45.57
N GLU A 379 -8.07 -58.36 -45.75
CA GLU A 379 -7.17 -58.49 -46.90
C GLU A 379 -6.51 -59.87 -46.98
N PHE A 380 -6.08 -60.43 -45.84
CA PHE A 380 -5.52 -61.77 -45.78
C PHE A 380 -6.54 -62.83 -46.22
N GLU A 381 -7.78 -62.77 -45.71
CA GLU A 381 -8.85 -63.68 -46.12
C GLU A 381 -9.23 -63.50 -47.59
N ILE A 382 -9.24 -62.27 -48.12
CA ILE A 382 -9.43 -62.01 -49.56
C ILE A 382 -8.31 -62.67 -50.37
N LYS A 383 -7.04 -62.53 -49.96
CA LYS A 383 -5.91 -63.17 -50.65
C LYS A 383 -6.04 -64.69 -50.64
N LYS A 384 -6.39 -65.28 -49.49
CA LYS A 384 -6.59 -66.72 -49.32
C LYS A 384 -7.74 -67.24 -50.20
N THR A 385 -8.91 -66.59 -50.17
CA THR A 385 -10.05 -66.96 -51.01
C THR A 385 -9.74 -66.80 -52.49
N THR A 386 -9.01 -65.74 -52.88
CA THR A 386 -8.55 -65.53 -54.26
C THR A 386 -7.59 -66.63 -54.72
N ALA A 387 -6.66 -67.07 -53.86
CA ALA A 387 -5.75 -68.18 -54.15
C ALA A 387 -6.51 -69.50 -54.32
N ILE A 388 -7.46 -69.80 -53.41
CA ILE A 388 -8.33 -70.98 -53.53
C ILE A 388 -9.12 -70.95 -54.83
N ILE A 389 -9.69 -69.80 -55.21
CA ILE A 389 -10.42 -69.64 -56.47
C ILE A 389 -9.49 -69.87 -57.67
N ALA A 390 -8.25 -69.39 -57.64
CA ALA A 390 -7.27 -69.61 -58.69
C ALA A 390 -6.90 -71.10 -58.83
N GLU A 391 -6.63 -71.78 -57.72
CA GLU A 391 -6.39 -73.23 -57.68
C GLU A 391 -7.59 -74.02 -58.21
N TYR A 392 -8.81 -73.66 -57.77
CA TYR A 392 -10.05 -74.27 -58.26
C TYR A 392 -10.22 -74.09 -59.76
N LYS A 393 -9.99 -72.88 -60.30
CA LYS A 393 -10.01 -72.62 -61.75
C LYS A 393 -8.97 -73.45 -62.50
N GLN A 394 -7.78 -73.63 -61.93
CA GLN A 394 -6.72 -74.46 -62.52
C GLN A 394 -7.12 -75.94 -62.54
N ILE A 395 -7.71 -76.46 -61.46
CA ILE A 395 -8.24 -77.82 -61.40
C ILE A 395 -9.34 -78.01 -62.45
N CYS A 396 -10.30 -77.09 -62.55
CA CYS A 396 -11.35 -77.11 -63.57
C CYS A 396 -10.76 -77.13 -65.00
N SER A 397 -9.78 -76.27 -65.28
CA SER A 397 -9.10 -76.26 -66.59
C SER A 397 -8.37 -77.57 -66.90
N GLN A 398 -7.68 -78.15 -65.91
CA GLN A 398 -7.02 -79.46 -66.06
C GLN A 398 -8.02 -80.59 -66.30
N LEU A 399 -9.16 -80.58 -65.60
CA LEU A 399 -10.25 -81.53 -65.79
C LEU A 399 -10.87 -81.39 -67.18
N SER A 400 -11.16 -80.17 -67.64
CA SER A 400 -11.65 -79.90 -69.00
C SER A 400 -10.67 -80.39 -70.06
N MET A 401 -9.38 -80.12 -69.91
CA MET A 401 -8.35 -80.56 -70.86
C MET A 401 -8.19 -82.09 -70.86
N ARG A 402 -8.32 -82.75 -69.69
CA ARG A 402 -8.36 -84.22 -69.61
C ARG A 402 -9.60 -84.78 -70.31
N LEU A 403 -10.76 -84.17 -70.07
CA LEU A 403 -12.02 -84.58 -70.69
C LEU A 403 -11.94 -84.46 -72.21
N GLU A 404 -11.44 -83.34 -72.74
CA GLU A 404 -11.21 -83.15 -74.17
C GLU A 404 -10.24 -84.19 -74.74
N LYS A 405 -9.11 -84.45 -74.07
CA LYS A 405 -8.16 -85.50 -74.50
C LYS A 405 -8.80 -86.88 -74.52
N GLN A 406 -9.58 -87.22 -73.50
CA GLN A 406 -10.27 -88.50 -73.42
C GLN A 406 -11.37 -88.62 -74.48
N GLN A 407 -12.07 -87.52 -74.79
CA GLN A 407 -13.08 -87.47 -75.83
C GLN A 407 -12.46 -87.59 -77.23
N VAL A 408 -11.30 -86.96 -77.47
CA VAL A 408 -10.54 -87.11 -78.73
C VAL A 408 -10.01 -88.54 -78.85
N ALA A 409 -9.39 -89.11 -77.80
CA ALA A 409 -8.90 -90.48 -77.81
C ALA A 409 -10.05 -91.49 -78.03
N SER A 410 -11.18 -91.30 -77.36
CA SER A 410 -12.37 -92.14 -77.57
C SER A 410 -12.92 -91.98 -78.99
N LYS A 411 -12.90 -90.77 -79.56
CA LYS A 411 -13.30 -90.54 -80.95
C LYS A 411 -12.35 -91.19 -81.94
N GLU A 412 -11.04 -91.13 -81.71
CA GLU A 412 -10.03 -91.82 -82.53
C GLU A 412 -10.18 -93.35 -82.43
N GLU A 413 -10.37 -93.89 -81.23
CA GLU A 413 -10.69 -95.32 -81.04
C GLU A 413 -11.98 -95.71 -81.76
N LEU A 414 -13.01 -94.87 -81.67
CA LEU A 414 -14.29 -95.07 -82.32
C LEU A 414 -14.17 -94.98 -83.85
N ASP A 415 -13.32 -94.10 -84.38
CA ASP A 415 -12.99 -94.01 -85.81
C ASP A 415 -12.15 -95.22 -86.28
N ILE A 416 -11.25 -95.76 -85.45
CA ILE A 416 -10.53 -97.01 -85.72
C ILE A 416 -11.51 -98.20 -85.74
N VAL A 417 -12.41 -98.28 -84.77
CA VAL A 417 -13.47 -99.30 -84.73
C VAL A 417 -14.38 -99.13 -85.94
N LYS A 418 -14.79 -97.92 -86.29
CA LYS A 418 -15.60 -97.62 -87.48
C LYS A 418 -14.86 -98.01 -88.76
N GLY A 419 -13.55 -97.73 -88.86
CA GLY A 419 -12.72 -98.16 -89.98
C GLY A 419 -12.61 -99.69 -90.10
N LYS A 420 -12.49 -100.41 -88.98
CA LYS A 420 -12.50 -101.89 -88.95
C LYS A 420 -13.88 -102.49 -89.26
N VAL A 421 -14.96 -101.87 -88.79
CA VAL A 421 -16.35 -102.29 -89.07
C VAL A 421 -16.69 -102.08 -90.55
N MET A 422 -16.27 -100.95 -91.14
CA MET A 422 -16.52 -100.64 -92.56
C MET A 422 -15.61 -101.41 -93.54
N SER A 423 -14.56 -102.08 -93.07
CA SER A 423 -13.67 -102.93 -93.89
C SER A 423 -14.00 -104.42 -93.81
N CYS A 424 -15.02 -104.80 -93.04
CA CYS A 424 -15.54 -106.16 -92.97
C CYS A 424 -16.74 -106.32 -93.92
N GLU A 425 -16.63 -107.21 -94.91
CA GLU A 425 -17.65 -107.48 -95.93
C GLU A 425 -19.00 -107.97 -95.37
N HIS A 426 -19.05 -108.41 -94.11
CA HIS A 426 -20.28 -108.87 -93.43
C HIS A 426 -20.86 -107.84 -92.43
N CYS A 427 -20.10 -106.82 -92.02
CA CYS A 427 -20.52 -105.86 -90.99
C CYS A 427 -20.88 -104.48 -91.57
N SER A 428 -20.47 -104.15 -92.80
CA SER A 428 -20.83 -102.88 -93.46
C SER A 428 -22.31 -102.80 -93.87
N GLU A 429 -23.02 -103.93 -93.96
CA GLU A 429 -24.45 -103.96 -94.31
C GLU A 429 -25.37 -103.68 -93.11
N VAL A 430 -24.85 -103.71 -91.87
CA VAL A 430 -25.65 -103.58 -90.66
C VAL A 430 -25.51 -102.19 -89.98
N PHE A 431 -24.46 -101.41 -90.31
CA PHE A 431 -24.21 -100.08 -89.73
C PHE A 431 -24.09 -98.99 -90.81
N SER A 432 -24.81 -97.86 -90.64
CA SER A 432 -24.71 -96.70 -91.53
C SER A 432 -23.45 -95.85 -91.24
N LYS A 433 -23.07 -94.95 -92.18
CA LYS A 433 -21.93 -94.00 -92.01
C LYS A 433 -22.08 -93.07 -90.79
N GLU A 434 -23.21 -93.08 -90.11
CA GLU A 434 -23.53 -92.30 -88.91
C GLU A 434 -23.57 -93.16 -87.62
N GLY A 435 -23.34 -94.48 -87.71
CA GLY A 435 -23.13 -95.34 -86.53
C GLY A 435 -24.39 -95.86 -85.84
N THR A 436 -25.53 -95.95 -86.55
CA THR A 436 -26.80 -96.45 -85.98
C THR A 436 -27.34 -97.66 -86.76
N LEU A 437 -27.75 -98.70 -86.03
CA LEU A 437 -28.26 -100.01 -86.50
C LEU A 437 -29.77 -99.98 -86.85
N GLN A 438 -30.19 -100.73 -87.86
CA GLN A 438 -31.62 -101.00 -88.16
C GLN A 438 -31.97 -102.50 -88.13
N MET A 439 -32.85 -102.91 -87.21
CA MET A 439 -33.91 -103.96 -87.30
C MET A 439 -34.42 -104.34 -85.87
N PRO A 440 -35.54 -105.08 -85.70
CA PRO A 440 -36.95 -104.67 -85.67
C PRO A 440 -37.59 -104.74 -84.25
N ALA A 441 -38.83 -104.23 -84.10
CA ALA A 441 -39.55 -104.17 -82.82
C ALA A 441 -40.21 -105.50 -82.39
N VAL A 442 -39.97 -105.96 -81.15
CA VAL A 442 -40.98 -106.56 -80.24
C VAL A 442 -40.65 -106.22 -78.79
N SER A 443 -41.70 -105.85 -78.09
CA SER A 443 -41.87 -105.33 -76.73
C SER A 443 -41.38 -106.19 -75.57
N ARG A 444 -40.82 -105.52 -74.55
CA ARG A 444 -41.12 -105.81 -73.14
C ARG A 444 -40.76 -104.62 -72.24
N ASP A 445 -41.75 -104.27 -71.43
CA ASP A 445 -41.84 -103.21 -70.43
C ASP A 445 -40.62 -103.01 -69.52
N ASN A 446 -40.61 -101.82 -68.89
CA ASN A 446 -39.81 -101.38 -67.73
C ASN A 446 -38.42 -100.80 -68.01
N ARG A 447 -38.33 -99.72 -68.80
CA ARG A 447 -37.24 -98.72 -68.70
C ARG A 447 -37.71 -97.26 -68.77
N ASP A 448 -39.00 -97.02 -68.59
CA ASP A 448 -39.53 -95.66 -68.39
C ASP A 448 -39.57 -95.25 -66.90
N GLN A 449 -39.19 -96.13 -65.96
CA GLN A 449 -39.11 -95.75 -64.54
C GLN A 449 -37.76 -95.08 -64.19
N ASP A 450 -36.60 -95.56 -64.67
CA ASP A 450 -35.31 -94.95 -64.32
C ASP A 450 -35.04 -93.60 -65.03
N ILE A 451 -35.47 -93.43 -66.29
CA ILE A 451 -35.28 -92.16 -67.03
C ILE A 451 -36.30 -91.11 -66.57
N ASP A 452 -37.53 -91.51 -66.23
CA ASP A 452 -38.51 -90.60 -65.66
C ASP A 452 -38.15 -90.29 -64.20
N GLU A 453 -37.60 -91.22 -63.40
CA GLU A 453 -37.03 -90.91 -62.07
C GLU A 453 -35.83 -89.95 -62.14
N GLU A 454 -34.90 -90.11 -63.10
CA GLU A 454 -33.74 -89.22 -63.26
C GLU A 454 -34.16 -87.84 -63.80
N LYS A 455 -35.16 -87.78 -64.69
CA LYS A 455 -35.77 -86.54 -65.18
C LYS A 455 -36.64 -85.85 -64.12
N GLU A 456 -37.35 -86.61 -63.30
CA GLU A 456 -38.13 -86.13 -62.14
C GLU A 456 -37.19 -85.62 -61.05
N SER A 457 -36.04 -86.30 -60.84
CA SER A 457 -34.94 -85.89 -59.95
C SER A 457 -34.27 -84.60 -60.43
N LEU A 458 -33.93 -84.49 -61.71
CA LEU A 458 -33.38 -83.25 -62.29
C LEU A 458 -34.40 -82.11 -62.26
N LYS A 459 -35.69 -82.37 -62.54
CA LYS A 459 -36.77 -81.36 -62.36
C LYS A 459 -36.99 -80.99 -60.90
N LYS A 460 -36.75 -81.91 -59.96
CA LYS A 460 -36.82 -81.64 -58.52
C LYS A 460 -35.63 -80.77 -58.09
N GLN A 461 -34.41 -81.11 -58.50
CA GLN A 461 -33.21 -80.30 -58.26
C GLN A 461 -33.32 -78.91 -58.91
N LEU A 462 -33.90 -78.81 -60.10
CA LEU A 462 -34.12 -77.53 -60.76
C LEU A 462 -35.13 -76.67 -59.99
N ARG A 463 -36.23 -77.28 -59.52
CA ARG A 463 -37.20 -76.60 -58.63
C ARG A 463 -36.59 -76.20 -57.29
N GLU A 464 -35.70 -77.02 -56.73
CA GLU A 464 -34.99 -76.75 -55.47
C GLU A 464 -34.00 -75.58 -55.64
N MET A 465 -33.21 -75.58 -56.72
CA MET A 465 -32.36 -74.44 -57.08
C MET A 465 -33.17 -73.17 -57.41
N GLU A 466 -34.33 -73.29 -58.04
CA GLU A 466 -35.24 -72.16 -58.27
C GLU A 466 -35.78 -71.59 -56.94
N LEU A 467 -36.08 -72.47 -55.97
CA LEU A 467 -36.50 -72.10 -54.62
C LEU A 467 -35.37 -71.41 -53.85
N ASP A 468 -34.15 -71.97 -53.86
CA ASP A 468 -32.97 -71.38 -53.25
C ASP A 468 -32.61 -70.03 -53.88
N LEU A 469 -32.74 -69.90 -55.21
CA LEU A 469 -32.56 -68.64 -55.92
C LEU A 469 -33.63 -67.62 -55.52
N ALA A 470 -34.89 -68.03 -55.38
CA ALA A 470 -35.97 -67.17 -54.92
C ALA A 470 -35.75 -66.71 -53.47
N GLN A 471 -35.27 -67.61 -52.61
CA GLN A 471 -34.99 -67.34 -51.20
C GLN A 471 -33.78 -66.41 -51.03
N THR A 472 -32.73 -66.60 -51.84
CA THR A 472 -31.57 -65.69 -51.90
C THR A 472 -31.95 -64.31 -52.45
N LYS A 473 -32.83 -64.26 -53.46
CA LYS A 473 -33.38 -62.99 -53.97
C LYS A 473 -34.21 -62.27 -52.92
N LEU A 474 -35.01 -63.00 -52.14
CA LEU A 474 -35.78 -62.43 -51.03
C LEU A 474 -34.84 -61.82 -49.97
N GLN A 475 -33.82 -62.57 -49.55
CA GLN A 475 -32.81 -62.08 -48.60
C GLN A 475 -32.05 -60.85 -49.13
N LEU A 476 -31.76 -60.80 -50.44
CA LEU A 476 -31.14 -59.64 -51.06
C LEU A 476 -32.06 -58.42 -51.03
N VAL A 477 -33.37 -58.60 -51.28
CA VAL A 477 -34.36 -57.51 -51.21
C VAL A 477 -34.55 -57.02 -49.78
N GLU A 478 -34.59 -57.93 -48.80
CA GLU A 478 -34.66 -57.60 -47.37
C GLU A 478 -33.41 -56.82 -46.92
N ALA A 479 -32.22 -57.28 -47.33
CA ALA A 479 -30.96 -56.57 -47.05
C ALA A 479 -30.94 -55.18 -47.71
N LYS A 480 -31.41 -55.05 -48.96
CA LYS A 480 -31.52 -53.75 -49.64
C LYS A 480 -32.49 -52.82 -48.93
N CYS A 481 -33.66 -53.30 -48.50
CA CYS A 481 -34.60 -52.48 -47.71
C CYS A 481 -33.97 -52.05 -46.37
N LYS A 482 -33.22 -52.94 -45.71
CA LYS A 482 -32.51 -52.63 -44.46
C LYS A 482 -31.45 -51.55 -44.65
N ILE A 483 -30.69 -51.61 -45.74
CA ILE A 483 -29.70 -50.59 -46.10
C ILE A 483 -30.39 -49.24 -46.36
N GLN A 484 -31.51 -49.26 -47.10
CA GLN A 484 -32.26 -48.04 -47.41
C GLN A 484 -32.85 -47.37 -46.15
N GLU A 485 -33.36 -48.17 -45.20
CA GLU A 485 -33.81 -47.73 -43.88
C GLU A 485 -32.66 -47.07 -43.09
N LEU A 486 -31.50 -47.73 -43.04
CA LEU A 486 -30.31 -47.20 -42.34
C LEU A 486 -29.78 -45.92 -43.00
N GLU A 487 -29.83 -45.81 -44.32
CA GLU A 487 -29.48 -44.59 -45.05
C GLU A 487 -30.43 -43.44 -44.73
N HIS A 488 -31.73 -43.72 -44.61
CA HIS A 488 -32.72 -42.73 -44.18
C HIS A 488 -32.46 -42.27 -42.74
N GLN A 489 -32.24 -43.20 -41.81
CA GLN A 489 -31.90 -42.88 -40.42
C GLN A 489 -30.61 -42.05 -40.30
N ARG A 490 -29.57 -42.39 -41.09
CA ARG A 490 -28.34 -41.59 -41.18
C ARG A 490 -28.62 -40.17 -41.70
N GLY A 491 -29.51 -40.03 -42.69
CA GLY A 491 -29.91 -38.74 -43.23
C GLY A 491 -30.65 -37.87 -42.20
N VAL A 492 -31.56 -38.48 -41.43
CA VAL A 492 -32.27 -37.81 -40.32
C VAL A 492 -31.29 -37.34 -39.25
N LEU A 493 -30.40 -38.22 -38.77
CA LEU A 493 -29.37 -37.88 -37.78
C LEU A 493 -28.42 -36.78 -38.28
N MET A 494 -28.02 -36.80 -39.56
CA MET A 494 -27.19 -35.72 -40.14
C MET A 494 -27.92 -34.38 -40.18
N ASN A 495 -29.21 -34.37 -40.49
CA ASN A 495 -30.03 -33.16 -40.46
C ASN A 495 -30.20 -32.62 -39.03
N GLU A 496 -30.37 -33.50 -38.04
CA GLU A 496 -30.43 -33.11 -36.62
C GLU A 496 -29.10 -32.54 -36.13
N ILE A 497 -27.97 -33.15 -36.47
CA ILE A 497 -26.63 -32.64 -36.15
C ILE A 497 -26.40 -31.27 -36.81
N GLN A 498 -26.81 -31.09 -38.06
CA GLN A 498 -26.66 -29.82 -38.77
C GLN A 498 -27.58 -28.73 -38.18
N ALA A 499 -28.80 -29.08 -37.78
CA ALA A 499 -29.72 -28.17 -37.09
C ALA A 499 -29.19 -27.78 -35.71
N ALA A 500 -28.64 -28.73 -34.94
CA ALA A 500 -28.00 -28.48 -33.65
C ALA A 500 -26.77 -27.57 -33.81
N LYS A 501 -25.94 -27.80 -34.84
CA LYS A 501 -24.79 -26.96 -35.17
C LYS A 501 -25.21 -25.53 -35.51
N ASN A 502 -26.22 -25.35 -36.37
CA ASN A 502 -26.73 -24.02 -36.74
C ASN A 502 -27.40 -23.29 -35.55
N SER A 503 -28.07 -24.02 -34.66
CA SER A 503 -28.64 -23.46 -33.42
C SER A 503 -27.54 -23.03 -32.45
N TRP A 504 -26.48 -23.84 -32.30
CA TRP A 504 -25.34 -23.53 -31.45
C TRP A 504 -24.54 -22.33 -31.98
N PHE A 505 -24.30 -22.25 -33.28
CA PHE A 505 -23.64 -21.09 -33.90
C PHE A 505 -24.46 -19.81 -33.75
N SER A 506 -25.78 -19.85 -33.94
CA SER A 506 -26.63 -18.66 -33.77
C SER A 506 -26.76 -18.20 -32.31
N LYS A 507 -26.85 -19.12 -31.34
CA LYS A 507 -26.86 -18.79 -29.92
C LYS A 507 -25.52 -18.23 -29.44
N THR A 508 -24.39 -18.76 -29.93
CA THR A 508 -23.06 -18.29 -29.56
C THR A 508 -22.75 -16.93 -30.20
N LEU A 509 -23.14 -16.69 -31.46
CA LEU A 509 -22.95 -15.39 -32.13
C LEU A 509 -23.83 -14.28 -31.51
N ASN A 510 -25.06 -14.58 -31.11
CA ASN A 510 -25.93 -13.61 -30.44
C ASN A 510 -25.49 -13.32 -28.99
N SER A 511 -24.91 -14.31 -28.30
CA SER A 511 -24.34 -14.12 -26.96
C SER A 511 -23.04 -13.31 -26.97
N ILE A 512 -22.25 -13.35 -28.05
CA ILE A 512 -21.04 -12.51 -28.20
C ILE A 512 -21.42 -11.06 -28.58
N LYS A 513 -22.41 -10.85 -29.46
CA LYS A 513 -22.88 -9.50 -29.83
C LYS A 513 -23.52 -8.71 -28.68
N THR A 514 -24.14 -9.40 -27.72
CA THR A 514 -24.71 -8.73 -26.52
C THR A 514 -23.64 -8.32 -25.50
N VAL A 515 -22.47 -8.96 -25.50
CA VAL A 515 -21.35 -8.61 -24.60
C VAL A 515 -20.54 -7.41 -25.13
N THR A 516 -20.54 -7.14 -26.44
CA THR A 516 -19.80 -6.02 -27.05
C THR A 516 -20.65 -4.75 -27.31
N GLY A 517 -21.95 -4.75 -26.99
CA GLY A 517 -22.89 -3.68 -27.36
C GLY A 517 -23.33 -2.74 -26.23
N ALA A 518 -22.91 -2.94 -24.98
CA ALA A 518 -23.40 -2.19 -23.82
C ALA A 518 -22.31 -1.30 -23.19
N GLN A 519 -21.81 -0.31 -23.94
CA GLN A 519 -21.18 0.89 -23.36
C GLN A 519 -21.04 2.00 -24.42
N ALA A 520 -22.11 2.76 -24.63
CA ALA A 520 -22.05 4.13 -25.17
C ALA A 520 -23.36 4.87 -24.84
N GLN A 521 -23.52 5.31 -23.59
CA GLN A 521 -24.43 6.41 -23.25
C GLN A 521 -23.57 7.58 -22.79
N THR A 522 -23.42 8.57 -23.67
CA THR A 522 -22.94 9.92 -23.36
C THR A 522 -24.08 10.76 -22.77
N PRO A 523 -23.80 11.66 -21.80
CA PRO A 523 -24.83 12.49 -21.19
C PRO A 523 -25.25 13.67 -22.08
N ALA A 524 -26.52 14.01 -21.94
CA ALA A 524 -27.23 15.07 -22.64
C ALA A 524 -26.61 16.46 -22.44
N ALA A 525 -26.39 17.17 -23.55
CA ALA A 525 -26.27 18.61 -23.61
C ALA A 525 -27.62 19.20 -24.07
N SER A 526 -28.17 20.11 -23.28
CA SER A 526 -29.37 20.90 -23.55
C SER A 526 -29.16 21.92 -24.68
N PRO A 527 -30.17 22.17 -25.55
CA PRO A 527 -30.09 23.15 -26.62
C PRO A 527 -30.52 24.55 -26.16
N LYS A 528 -29.84 25.57 -26.69
CA LYS A 528 -30.39 26.94 -26.83
C LYS A 528 -31.19 27.00 -28.14
N GLU A 529 -32.39 27.57 -28.10
CA GLU A 529 -32.78 28.79 -28.85
C GLU A 529 -34.30 29.07 -28.72
N GLY A 530 -34.65 30.36 -28.58
CA GLY A 530 -35.95 30.90 -29.01
C GLY A 530 -37.00 31.17 -27.94
N MET A 531 -36.85 32.23 -27.14
CA MET A 531 -37.68 33.46 -27.16
C MET A 531 -37.16 34.48 -26.14
#